data_AF-A0A434A547-F1
#
_entry.id   AF-A0A434A547-F1
#
_cell.length_a   1.000
_cell.length_b   1.000
_cell.length_c   1.000
_cell.angle_alpha   90.00
_cell.angle_beta   90.00
_cell.angle_gamma   90.00
#
_symmetry.space_group_name_H-M   'P 1'
#
loop_
_entity.id
_entity.type
_entity.pdbx_description
1 polymer ?
#
loop_
_entity_poly.entity_id
_entity_poly.type
_entity_poly.pdbx_seq_one_letter_code
_entity_poly.pdbx_strand_id
1 'polypeptide(L)'
;MMKNYIITVIFLLLLTCCKNYNNDLDKNLNMAILNYQKEYPIPQLTNKNEAGQAIYLYKVYFWKEMRDTIVVLQRSSGGISKLDKGYGIYQDENLQPTFIYDDNNLGSRFIKNKINDIEKNKRYYWLKGATPPENFPPVYKYKVINNELKLVKIDTVWQKWD
;
A
#
# COMPACT_ATOMS: atom_id res chain seq x y z
N MET A 1 -41.19 -40.69 -14.12
CA MET A 1 -40.19 -40.93 -13.05
C MET A 1 -38.87 -40.17 -13.33
N MET A 2 -38.92 -38.91 -13.80
CA MET A 2 -37.74 -38.15 -14.27
C MET A 2 -37.59 -36.75 -13.66
N LYS A 3 -38.62 -36.28 -12.91
CA LYS A 3 -38.68 -34.91 -12.38
C LYS A 3 -37.76 -34.69 -11.17
N ASN A 4 -37.42 -35.78 -10.45
CA ASN A 4 -36.63 -35.71 -9.23
C ASN A 4 -35.12 -35.62 -9.50
N TYR A 5 -34.63 -36.02 -10.68
CA TYR A 5 -33.20 -35.96 -11.01
C TYR A 5 -32.74 -34.55 -11.42
N ILE A 6 -33.64 -33.74 -12.00
CA ILE A 6 -33.33 -32.36 -12.42
C ILE A 6 -33.01 -31.48 -11.21
N ILE A 7 -33.74 -31.66 -10.10
CA ILE A 7 -33.51 -30.90 -8.86
C ILE A 7 -32.14 -31.25 -8.27
N THR A 8 -31.76 -32.53 -8.28
CA THR A 8 -30.47 -33.00 -7.76
C THR A 8 -29.29 -32.45 -8.56
N VAL A 9 -29.40 -32.39 -9.90
CA VAL A 9 -28.34 -31.82 -10.77
C VAL A 9 -28.20 -30.30 -10.58
N ILE A 10 -29.30 -29.57 -10.40
CA ILE A 10 -29.27 -28.13 -10.10
C ILE A 10 -28.65 -27.87 -8.71
N PHE A 11 -28.95 -28.71 -7.72
CA PHE A 11 -28.37 -28.61 -6.37
C PHE A 11 -26.86 -28.90 -6.36
N LEU A 12 -26.40 -29.87 -7.17
CA LEU A 12 -24.98 -30.17 -7.37
C LEU A 12 -24.22 -29.06 -8.12
N LEU A 13 -24.88 -28.36 -9.05
CA LEU A 13 -24.31 -27.18 -9.72
C LEU A 13 -24.22 -25.95 -8.79
N LEU A 14 -25.08 -25.84 -7.78
CA LEU A 14 -24.99 -24.78 -6.77
C LEU A 14 -23.84 -25.02 -5.78
N LEU A 15 -23.50 -26.28 -5.49
CA LEU A 15 -22.39 -26.64 -4.59
C LEU A 15 -21.00 -26.41 -5.21
N THR A 16 -20.87 -26.38 -6.54
CA THR A 16 -19.59 -26.07 -7.22
C THR A 16 -19.30 -24.57 -7.33
N CYS A 17 -20.25 -23.70 -6.94
CA CYS A 17 -20.07 -22.25 -6.87
C CYS A 17 -19.57 -21.76 -5.49
N CYS A 18 -19.18 -22.67 -4.60
CA CYS A 18 -18.41 -22.31 -3.41
C CYS A 18 -16.91 -22.30 -3.75
N LYS A 19 -16.49 -21.45 -4.71
CA LYS A 19 -15.09 -21.02 -4.72
C LYS A 19 -14.90 -20.26 -3.42
N ASN A 20 -14.20 -20.88 -2.47
CA ASN A 20 -13.66 -20.24 -1.28
C ASN A 20 -12.66 -19.17 -1.75
N TYR A 21 -13.18 -18.04 -2.21
CA TYR A 21 -12.41 -16.82 -2.35
C TYR A 21 -12.20 -16.30 -0.93
N ASN A 22 -11.25 -16.90 -0.21
CA ASN A 22 -10.55 -16.21 0.88
C ASN A 22 -9.67 -15.11 0.24
N ASN A 23 -10.35 -14.13 -0.36
CA ASN A 23 -9.82 -12.96 -1.04
C ASN A 23 -9.58 -11.86 -0.01
N ASP A 24 -8.62 -12.07 0.89
CA ASP A 24 -8.17 -10.98 1.75
C ASP A 24 -7.06 -10.21 1.03
N LEU A 25 -7.44 -9.55 -0.07
CA LEU A 25 -6.59 -8.58 -0.76
C LEU A 25 -6.04 -7.52 0.23
N ASP A 26 -6.81 -7.22 1.28
CA ASP A 26 -6.42 -6.39 2.43
C ASP A 26 -5.25 -6.99 3.21
N LYS A 27 -5.30 -8.30 3.53
CA LYS A 27 -4.19 -9.00 4.19
C LYS A 27 -2.97 -9.04 3.27
N ASN A 28 -3.16 -9.26 1.97
CA ASN A 28 -2.06 -9.27 1.01
C ASN A 28 -1.36 -7.91 0.96
N LEU A 29 -2.11 -6.81 0.95
CA LEU A 29 -1.53 -5.47 1.00
C LEU A 29 -0.83 -5.21 2.34
N ASN A 30 -1.49 -5.53 3.45
CA ASN A 30 -0.92 -5.33 4.78
C ASN A 30 0.42 -6.10 4.91
N MET A 31 0.45 -7.38 4.53
CA MET A 31 1.67 -8.18 4.51
C MET A 31 2.73 -7.60 3.56
N ALA A 32 2.35 -7.12 2.37
CA ALA A 32 3.31 -6.51 1.45
C ALA A 32 3.94 -5.23 2.03
N ILE A 33 3.14 -4.39 2.69
CA ILE A 33 3.63 -3.20 3.39
C ILE A 33 4.56 -3.63 4.53
N LEU A 34 4.13 -4.52 5.43
CA LEU A 34 4.94 -4.99 6.55
C LEU A 34 6.29 -5.59 6.11
N ASN A 35 6.28 -6.43 5.07
CA ASN A 35 7.49 -7.02 4.53
C ASN A 35 8.44 -5.94 3.99
N TYR A 36 7.91 -4.98 3.22
CA TYR A 36 8.70 -3.85 2.75
C TYR A 36 9.29 -3.02 3.90
N GLN A 37 8.50 -2.73 4.94
CA GLN A 37 8.95 -1.99 6.11
C GLN A 37 10.04 -2.73 6.90
N LYS A 38 9.98 -4.07 6.94
CA LYS A 38 11.00 -4.90 7.57
C LYS A 38 12.30 -4.93 6.78
N GLU A 39 12.21 -4.97 5.44
CA GLU A 39 13.38 -4.94 4.56
C GLU A 39 14.05 -3.57 4.52
N TYR A 40 13.27 -2.49 4.57
CA TYR A 40 13.75 -1.11 4.49
C TYR A 40 13.25 -0.26 5.66
N PRO A 41 13.65 -0.58 6.92
CA PRO A 41 13.16 0.09 8.11
C PRO A 41 13.51 1.58 8.09
N ILE A 42 12.67 2.42 8.71
CA ILE A 42 12.97 3.84 8.93
C ILE A 42 14.27 3.94 9.74
N PRO A 43 15.27 4.74 9.31
CA PRO A 43 16.54 4.82 10.01
C PRO A 43 16.36 5.52 11.35
N GLN A 44 17.09 5.03 12.37
CA GLN A 44 17.17 5.73 13.65
C GLN A 44 18.14 6.89 13.52
N LEU A 45 17.61 8.12 13.49
CA LEU A 45 18.42 9.33 13.44
C LEU A 45 19.01 9.59 14.82
N THR A 46 20.31 9.34 14.97
CA THR A 46 21.05 9.56 16.23
C THR A 46 21.57 10.99 16.36
N ASN A 47 21.66 11.74 15.25
CA ASN A 47 22.11 13.13 15.21
C ASN A 47 20.92 14.11 15.18
N LYS A 48 20.88 15.03 16.15
CA LYS A 48 19.83 16.06 16.27
C LYS A 48 19.77 17.00 15.06
N ASN A 49 20.89 17.23 14.36
CA ASN A 49 20.93 18.09 13.18
C ASN A 49 20.24 17.46 11.95
N GLU A 50 20.21 16.13 11.87
CA GLU A 50 19.53 15.36 10.81
C GLU A 50 18.05 15.14 11.15
N ALA A 51 17.73 14.93 12.43
CA ALA A 51 16.37 14.72 12.93
C ALA A 51 15.43 15.90 12.69
N GLY A 52 15.97 17.13 12.57
CA GLY A 52 15.18 18.32 12.23
C GLY A 52 14.88 18.50 10.75
N GLN A 53 15.52 17.72 9.86
CA GLN A 53 15.44 17.92 8.40
C GLN A 53 14.65 16.81 7.69
N ALA A 54 14.57 15.60 8.27
CA ALA A 54 13.89 14.45 7.67
C ALA A 54 12.58 14.09 8.36
N ILE A 55 11.56 13.84 7.55
CA ILE A 55 10.31 13.24 8.01
C ILE A 55 10.15 11.92 7.27
N TYR A 56 10.45 10.83 7.96
CA TYR A 56 10.33 9.50 7.38
C TYR A 56 8.91 8.95 7.48
N LEU A 57 8.44 8.39 6.38
CA LEU A 57 7.22 7.59 6.31
C LEU A 57 7.31 6.62 5.12
N TYR A 58 6.41 5.65 5.10
CA TYR A 58 6.15 4.84 3.93
C TYR A 58 5.05 5.49 3.09
N LYS A 59 5.07 5.24 1.78
CA LYS A 59 4.09 5.74 0.83
C LYS A 59 3.57 4.56 0.01
N VAL A 60 2.25 4.44 -0.07
CA VAL A 60 1.56 3.51 -0.97
C VAL A 60 0.81 4.31 -1.99
N TYR A 61 1.04 4.03 -3.26
CA TYR A 61 0.35 4.68 -4.35
C TYR A 61 -0.53 3.69 -5.07
N PHE A 62 -1.75 4.11 -5.38
CA PHE A 62 -2.71 3.40 -6.20
C PHE A 62 -2.99 4.20 -7.47
N TRP A 63 -2.88 3.55 -8.61
CA TRP A 63 -3.36 4.11 -9.86
C TRP A 63 -3.78 3.00 -10.82
N LYS A 64 -4.47 3.39 -11.90
CA LYS A 64 -4.78 2.48 -13.00
C LYS A 64 -3.74 2.59 -14.10
N GLU A 65 -3.25 1.45 -14.56
CA GLU A 65 -2.48 1.34 -15.80
C GLU A 65 -3.33 0.54 -16.77
N MET A 66 -3.92 1.22 -17.76
CA MET A 66 -4.98 0.68 -18.62
C MET A 66 -6.16 0.11 -17.82
N ARG A 67 -6.31 -1.22 -17.75
CA ARG A 67 -7.38 -1.92 -17.04
C ARG A 67 -6.95 -2.42 -15.66
N ASP A 68 -5.67 -2.33 -15.36
CA ASP A 68 -5.08 -2.96 -14.19
C ASP A 68 -4.89 -1.96 -13.05
N THR A 69 -5.10 -2.41 -11.82
CA THR A 69 -4.73 -1.63 -10.63
C THR A 69 -3.26 -1.90 -10.33
N ILE A 70 -2.50 -0.82 -10.22
CA ILE A 70 -1.10 -0.82 -9.83
C ILE A 70 -0.99 -0.32 -8.40
N VAL A 71 -0.13 -0.98 -7.62
CA VAL A 71 0.24 -0.56 -6.27
C VAL A 71 1.74 -0.37 -6.21
N VAL A 72 2.18 0.78 -5.71
CA VAL A 72 3.61 1.05 -5.49
C VAL A 72 3.90 1.34 -4.03
N LEU A 73 4.92 0.69 -3.50
CA LEU A 73 5.44 0.89 -2.15
C LEU A 73 6.82 1.55 -2.20
N GLN A 74 7.02 2.57 -1.38
CA GLN A 74 8.34 3.17 -1.16
C GLN A 74 8.45 3.78 0.25
N ARG A 75 9.67 3.83 0.80
CA ARG A 75 9.99 4.72 1.93
C ARG A 75 10.36 6.11 1.40
N SER A 76 10.14 7.15 2.19
CA SER A 76 10.53 8.52 1.86
C SER A 76 10.91 9.31 3.11
N SER A 77 11.99 10.07 3.06
CA SER A 77 12.45 11.04 4.06
C SER A 77 11.80 12.43 3.95
N GLY A 78 10.97 12.62 2.93
CA GLY A 78 10.43 13.92 2.53
C GLY A 78 9.04 14.24 3.06
N GLY A 79 8.54 13.56 4.09
CA GLY A 79 7.23 13.91 4.65
C GLY A 79 6.07 13.87 3.62
N ILE A 80 5.01 14.60 3.96
CA ILE A 80 3.81 14.80 3.15
C ILE A 80 3.66 16.30 2.86
N SER A 81 3.41 16.64 1.59
CA SER A 81 3.07 18.02 1.22
C SER A 81 1.64 18.33 1.64
N LYS A 82 1.34 19.58 2.03
CA LYS A 82 -0.05 20.02 2.24
C LYS A 82 -0.89 19.96 0.96
N LEU A 83 -0.24 19.90 -0.20
CA LEU A 83 -0.90 19.76 -1.51
C LEU A 83 -1.14 18.29 -1.87
N ASP A 84 -0.56 17.34 -1.13
CA ASP A 84 -0.74 15.92 -1.40
C ASP A 84 -2.21 15.54 -1.16
N LYS A 85 -2.84 15.04 -2.22
CA LYS A 85 -4.18 14.45 -2.16
C LYS A 85 -3.99 12.97 -1.90
N GLY A 86 -4.44 12.52 -0.74
CA GLY A 86 -4.31 11.13 -0.32
C GLY A 86 -5.35 10.77 0.73
N TYR A 87 -5.43 9.49 1.06
CA TYR A 87 -6.44 8.90 1.93
C TYR A 87 -6.16 9.18 3.41
N GLY A 88 -4.90 9.49 3.71
CA GLY A 88 -4.40 9.75 5.05
C GLY A 88 -3.23 8.84 5.40
N ILE A 89 -2.84 8.90 6.67
CA ILE A 89 -1.77 8.08 7.23
C ILE A 89 -2.39 6.90 7.96
N TYR A 90 -1.98 5.70 7.54
CA TYR A 90 -2.31 4.44 8.17
C TYR A 90 -1.16 4.02 9.09
N GLN A 91 -1.49 3.68 10.34
CA GLN A 91 -0.55 3.20 11.35
C GLN A 91 -1.32 2.33 12.35
N ASP A 92 -0.69 1.27 12.82
CA ASP A 92 -1.17 0.43 13.92
C ASP A 92 0.02 -0.08 14.75
N GLU A 93 -0.20 -1.05 15.63
CA GLU A 93 0.85 -1.62 16.48
C GLU A 93 1.99 -2.30 15.69
N ASN A 94 1.72 -2.76 14.46
CA ASN A 94 2.66 -3.46 13.58
C ASN A 94 3.10 -2.60 12.40
N LEU A 95 2.25 -1.68 11.92
CA LEU A 95 2.50 -0.83 10.77
C LEU A 95 3.06 0.54 11.17
N GLN A 96 4.28 0.80 10.70
CA GLN A 96 4.86 2.14 10.74
C GLN A 96 4.03 3.11 9.88
N PRO A 97 4.12 4.43 10.15
CA PRO A 97 3.34 5.45 9.45
C PRO A 97 3.44 5.32 7.93
N THR A 98 2.30 5.08 7.30
CA THR A 98 2.19 4.81 5.88
C THR A 98 1.14 5.71 5.26
N PHE A 99 1.55 6.64 4.40
CA PHE A 99 0.61 7.50 3.69
C PHE A 99 0.10 6.83 2.41
N ILE A 100 -1.19 6.92 2.19
CA ILE A 100 -1.85 6.30 1.05
C ILE A 100 -2.26 7.37 0.04
N TYR A 101 -1.74 7.30 -1.18
CA TYR A 101 -2.19 8.08 -2.34
C TYR A 101 -3.12 7.20 -3.18
N ASP A 102 -4.40 7.56 -3.30
CA ASP A 102 -5.41 6.74 -4.00
C ASP A 102 -6.53 7.59 -4.62
N ASP A 103 -6.18 8.59 -5.44
CA ASP A 103 -7.15 9.55 -5.99
C ASP A 103 -8.37 8.94 -6.71
N ASN A 104 -8.27 7.67 -7.16
CA ASN A 104 -9.33 6.95 -7.86
C ASN A 104 -10.10 5.95 -6.97
N ASN A 105 -9.91 5.97 -5.66
CA ASN A 105 -10.58 5.10 -4.70
C ASN A 105 -10.41 3.60 -5.00
N LEU A 106 -9.29 3.23 -5.62
CA LEU A 106 -8.94 1.86 -5.96
C LEU A 106 -8.59 1.07 -4.69
N GLY A 107 -7.93 1.74 -3.75
CA GLY A 107 -7.56 1.34 -2.40
C GLY A 107 -8.74 1.20 -1.43
N SER A 108 -9.96 1.62 -1.80
CA SER A 108 -11.14 1.54 -0.93
C SER A 108 -11.48 0.15 -0.42
N ARG A 109 -11.16 -0.87 -1.23
CA ARG A 109 -11.32 -2.27 -0.83
C ARG A 109 -10.31 -2.67 0.25
N PHE A 110 -9.16 -2.02 0.25
CA PHE A 110 -7.95 -2.36 1.01
C PHE A 110 -7.86 -1.64 2.37
N ILE A 111 -8.45 -0.44 2.48
CA ILE A 111 -8.33 0.44 3.65
C ILE A 111 -9.72 0.67 4.24
N LYS A 112 -10.08 -0.19 5.19
CA LYS A 112 -11.42 -0.18 5.82
C LYS A 112 -11.64 1.01 6.77
N ASN A 113 -10.57 1.53 7.37
CA ASN A 113 -10.64 2.63 8.34
C ASN A 113 -9.86 3.84 7.83
N LYS A 114 -10.59 4.81 7.26
CA LYS A 114 -10.03 6.07 6.78
C LYS A 114 -9.64 6.97 7.95
N ILE A 115 -8.35 7.18 8.18
CA ILE A 115 -7.85 8.18 9.14
C ILE A 115 -7.34 9.39 8.36
N ASN A 116 -8.24 10.31 8.07
CA ASN A 116 -7.89 11.59 7.44
C ASN A 116 -7.91 12.73 8.46
N ASP A 117 -7.25 12.53 9.60
CA ASP A 117 -7.12 13.54 10.64
C ASP A 117 -5.84 14.35 10.43
N ILE A 118 -5.98 15.50 9.76
CA ILE A 118 -4.88 16.39 9.41
C ILE A 118 -4.16 16.88 10.69
N GLU A 119 -4.91 17.19 11.75
CA GLU A 119 -4.38 17.70 13.01
C GLU A 119 -3.49 16.66 13.71
N LYS A 120 -3.96 15.41 13.82
CA LYS A 120 -3.15 14.32 14.38
C LYS A 120 -1.91 14.00 13.55
N ASN A 121 -1.99 14.21 12.24
CA ASN A 121 -0.94 13.86 11.29
C ASN A 121 0.06 15.01 11.03
N LYS A 122 -0.12 16.19 11.67
CA LYS A 122 0.74 17.38 11.50
C LYS A 122 2.24 17.11 11.53
N ARG A 123 2.70 16.18 12.39
CA ARG A 123 4.11 15.79 12.52
C ARG A 123 4.72 15.17 11.27
N TYR A 124 3.90 14.70 10.33
CA TYR A 124 4.34 14.10 9.08
C TYR A 124 4.28 15.07 7.89
N TYR A 125 3.73 16.27 8.08
CA TYR A 125 3.67 17.28 7.02
C TYR A 125 4.88 18.18 7.04
N TRP A 126 5.31 18.62 5.85
CA TRP A 126 6.29 19.68 5.75
C TRP A 126 5.76 21.00 6.31
N LEU A 127 6.56 21.58 7.20
CA LEU A 127 6.38 22.96 7.67
C LEU A 127 7.30 23.94 6.91
N LYS A 128 8.47 23.47 6.46
CA LYS A 128 9.43 24.17 5.58
C LYS A 128 9.99 23.12 4.62
N GLY A 129 9.79 23.29 3.31
CA GLY A 129 10.05 22.26 2.29
C GLY A 129 11.51 21.84 2.19
N ALA A 130 11.91 20.83 2.95
CA ALA A 130 13.21 20.21 2.89
C ALA A 130 13.03 18.72 2.60
N THR A 131 13.57 18.27 1.47
CA THR A 131 13.80 16.84 1.21
C THR A 131 15.27 16.60 1.54
N PRO A 132 15.62 16.05 2.71
CA PRO A 132 16.99 15.73 2.98
C PRO A 132 17.45 14.68 1.96
N PRO A 133 18.73 14.72 1.57
CA PRO A 133 19.29 13.70 0.69
C PRO A 133 19.12 12.33 1.35
N GLU A 134 18.32 11.48 0.71
CA GLU A 134 18.18 10.07 1.06
C GLU A 134 18.62 9.26 -0.16
N ASN A 135 19.39 8.19 0.08
CA ASN A 135 19.60 7.18 -0.94
C ASN A 135 18.25 6.59 -1.31
N PHE A 136 17.78 6.84 -2.53
CA PHE A 136 16.45 6.43 -3.01
C PHE A 136 16.19 4.95 -2.68
N PRO A 137 15.35 4.65 -1.68
CA PRO A 137 15.10 3.27 -1.29
C PRO A 137 14.38 2.54 -2.43
N PRO A 138 14.56 1.21 -2.57
CA PRO A 138 13.96 0.46 -3.66
C PRO A 138 12.45 0.66 -3.75
N VAL A 139 11.93 0.82 -4.95
CA VAL A 139 10.49 1.02 -5.20
C VAL A 139 9.88 -0.30 -5.63
N TYR A 140 8.90 -0.82 -4.88
CA TYR A 140 8.26 -2.08 -5.19
C TYR A 140 6.96 -1.80 -5.95
N LYS A 141 6.87 -2.29 -7.19
CA LYS A 141 5.68 -2.19 -8.04
C LYS A 141 4.96 -3.53 -8.08
N TYR A 142 3.69 -3.50 -7.71
CA TYR A 142 2.77 -4.62 -7.76
C TYR A 142 1.64 -4.35 -8.75
N LYS A 143 1.06 -5.44 -9.25
CA LYS A 143 -0.16 -5.45 -10.04
C LYS A 143 -1.21 -6.30 -9.33
N VAL A 144 -2.44 -5.80 -9.25
CA VAL A 144 -3.57 -6.55 -8.69
C VAL A 144 -4.12 -7.48 -9.76
N ILE A 145 -3.96 -8.79 -9.58
CA ILE A 145 -4.47 -9.82 -10.49
C ILE A 145 -5.29 -10.81 -9.67
N ASN A 146 -6.53 -11.06 -10.06
CA ASN A 146 -7.44 -11.99 -9.37
C ASN A 146 -7.54 -11.72 -7.85
N ASN A 147 -7.56 -10.44 -7.44
CA ASN A 147 -7.55 -10.01 -6.04
C ASN A 147 -6.30 -10.43 -5.23
N GLU A 148 -5.17 -10.63 -5.91
CA GLU A 148 -3.87 -10.83 -5.29
C GLU A 148 -2.88 -9.76 -5.77
N LEU A 149 -1.97 -9.34 -4.89
CA LEU A 149 -0.84 -8.50 -5.27
C LEU A 149 0.27 -9.38 -5.85
N LYS A 150 0.58 -9.17 -7.14
CA LYS A 150 1.71 -9.80 -7.80
C LYS A 150 2.83 -8.77 -7.96
N LEU A 151 3.99 -9.05 -7.38
CA LEU A 151 5.18 -8.22 -7.56
C LEU A 151 5.59 -8.25 -9.03
N VAL A 152 5.69 -7.08 -9.65
CA VAL A 152 6.06 -6.93 -11.07
C VAL A 152 7.49 -6.47 -11.21
N LYS A 153 7.92 -5.53 -10.36
CA LYS A 153 9.24 -4.92 -10.45
C LYS A 153 9.70 -4.43 -9.09
N ILE A 154 10.98 -4.61 -8.81
CA ILE A 154 11.70 -3.85 -7.79
C ILE A 154 12.61 -2.88 -8.55
N ASP A 155 12.41 -1.59 -8.36
CA ASP A 155 13.27 -0.55 -8.92
C ASP A 155 14.32 -0.13 -7.91
N THR A 156 15.52 -0.66 -8.07
CA THR A 156 16.72 -0.25 -7.35
C THR A 156 17.43 0.78 -8.23
N VAL A 157 16.98 2.04 -8.23
CA VAL A 157 17.56 3.10 -9.07
C VAL A 157 19.10 3.16 -8.95
N TRP A 158 19.68 2.70 -7.83
CA TRP A 158 21.12 2.54 -7.64
C TRP A 158 21.86 1.62 -8.65
N GLN A 159 21.21 0.62 -9.27
CA GLN A 159 21.87 -0.34 -10.17
C GLN A 159 21.96 0.08 -11.65
N LYS A 160 21.55 1.29 -12.03
CA LYS A 160 21.46 1.72 -13.44
C LYS A 160 22.17 3.04 -13.76
N TRP A 161 23.10 3.48 -12.92
CA TRP A 161 23.89 4.70 -13.13
C TRP A 161 25.38 4.41 -13.35
N ASP A 162 25.70 3.30 -14.02
CA ASP A 162 27.03 3.05 -14.61
C ASP A 162 26.94 3.13 -16.14
#